data_AF-A0A536G543-F1
#
_entry.id   AF-A0A536G543-F1
#
_cell.length_a   1.000
_cell.length_b   1.000
_cell.length_c   1.000
_cell.angle_alpha   90.00
_cell.angle_beta   90.00
_cell.angle_gamma   90.00
#
_symmetry.space_group_name_H-M   'P 1'
#
loop_
_entity.id
_entity.type
_entity.pdbx_description
1 polymer ?
#
loop_
_entity_poly.entity_id
_entity_poly.type
_entity_poly.pdbx_seq_one_letter_code
_entity_poly.pdbx_strand_id
1 'polypeptide(L)' 'MRGTPAAGLAVALHRRDDTKPYFERSGLDAFYPSVSVVFTFEGGHLHVPLLLSAYGYTTYKGI' A
#
# COMPACT_ATOMS: atom_id res chain seq x y z
N MET A 1 -10.01 -36.68 -16.46
CA MET A 1 -10.13 -35.56 -17.40
C MET A 1 -10.52 -34.32 -16.59
N ARG A 2 -9.70 -33.26 -16.65
CA ARG A 2 -9.80 -31.95 -16.00
C ARG A 2 -9.57 -31.91 -14.47
N GLY A 3 -8.33 -31.63 -14.10
CA GLY A 3 -7.93 -31.30 -12.73
C GLY A 3 -8.39 -29.89 -12.35
N THR A 4 -8.79 -29.74 -11.09
CA THR A 4 -8.99 -28.45 -10.44
C THR A 4 -7.63 -27.75 -10.34
N PRO A 5 -7.45 -26.52 -10.84
CA PRO A 5 -6.24 -25.78 -10.51
C PRO A 5 -6.30 -25.46 -9.02
N ALA A 6 -5.31 -25.94 -8.27
CA ALA A 6 -5.02 -25.40 -6.94
C ALA A 6 -4.87 -23.88 -7.12
N ALA A 7 -5.67 -23.10 -6.37
CA ALA A 7 -5.63 -21.64 -6.41
C ALA A 7 -4.19 -21.17 -6.22
N GLY A 8 -3.55 -20.80 -7.33
CA GLY A 8 -2.19 -20.29 -7.33
C GLY A 8 -2.16 -19.04 -6.48
N LEU A 9 -1.18 -18.97 -5.56
CA LEU A 9 -0.91 -17.78 -4.77
C LEU A 9 -0.83 -16.58 -5.75
N ALA A 10 -1.83 -15.71 -5.74
CA ALA A 10 -1.72 -14.45 -6.44
C ALA A 10 -0.54 -13.69 -5.81
N VAL A 11 0.45 -13.32 -6.61
CA VAL A 11 1.59 -12.53 -6.14
C VAL A 11 1.05 -11.15 -5.77
N ALA A 12 0.86 -10.92 -4.48
CA ALA A 12 0.51 -9.61 -3.95
C ALA A 12 1.81 -8.82 -3.76
N LEU A 13 1.93 -7.68 -4.42
CA LEU A 13 2.98 -6.71 -4.13
C LEU A 13 2.62 -5.95 -2.86
N HIS A 14 3.61 -5.74 -2.00
CA HIS A 14 3.47 -5.04 -0.73
C HIS A 14 4.38 -3.82 -0.74
N ARG A 15 3.79 -2.65 -0.47
CA ARG A 15 4.51 -1.41 -0.20
C ARG A 15 4.23 -0.99 1.23
N ARG A 16 5.27 -0.62 1.98
CA ARG A 16 5.17 -0.05 3.32
C ARG A 16 5.83 1.33 3.36
N ASP A 17 5.14 2.29 3.96
CA ASP A 17 5.62 3.66 4.15
C ASP A 17 5.67 4.00 5.65
N ASP A 18 6.80 4.56 6.11
CA ASP A 18 7.02 4.95 7.52
C ASP A 18 6.39 6.31 7.83
N THR A 19 5.09 6.27 8.13
CA THR A 19 4.22 7.43 8.36
C THR A 19 4.56 8.22 9.62
N LYS A 20 4.78 7.56 10.77
CA LYS A 20 5.06 8.26 12.02
C LYS A 20 6.43 8.96 11.99
N PRO A 21 7.52 8.30 11.58
CA PRO A 21 8.79 8.99 11.36
C PRO A 21 8.69 10.15 10.35
N TYR A 22 7.78 10.10 9.38
CA TYR A 22 7.56 11.20 8.44
C TYR A 22 7.02 12.46 9.14
N PHE A 23 6.00 12.33 10.00
CA PHE A 23 5.42 13.46 10.73
C PHE A 23 6.29 13.94 11.90
N GLU A 24 6.98 13.03 12.59
CA GLU A 24 7.86 13.37 13.71
C GLU A 24 9.02 14.29 13.27
N ARG A 25 9.52 14.15 12.03
CA ARG A 25 10.52 15.08 11.46
C ARG A 25 10.01 16.52 11.34
N SER A 26 8.69 16.72 11.30
CA SER A 26 8.04 18.02 11.22
C SER A 26 7.48 18.47 12.58
N GLY A 27 7.82 17.79 13.68
CA GLY A 27 7.34 18.10 15.02
C GLY A 27 5.86 17.77 15.25
N LEU A 28 5.27 16.93 14.40
CA LEU A 28 3.89 16.49 14.51
C LEU A 28 3.83 15.05 15.01
N ASP A 29 2.91 14.76 15.93
CA ASP A 29 2.55 13.38 16.24
C ASP A 29 1.70 12.78 15.11
N ALA A 30 1.69 11.45 15.00
CA ALA A 30 0.95 10.73 14.00
C ALA A 30 0.33 9.46 14.57
N PHE A 31 -0.93 9.25 14.22
CA PHE A 31 -1.71 8.11 14.68
C PHE A 31 -1.23 6.79 14.08
N TYR A 32 -0.85 6.79 12.81
CA TYR A 32 -0.41 5.59 12.11
C TYR A 32 1.12 5.47 12.18
N PRO A 33 1.68 4.41 12.80
CA PRO A 33 3.13 4.19 12.80
C PRO A 33 3.67 3.98 11.39
N SER A 34 2.92 3.27 10.55
CA SER A 34 3.20 3.05 9.14
C SER A 34 1.93 2.67 8.37
N VAL A 35 1.92 2.90 7.07
CA VAL A 35 0.87 2.45 6.15
C VAL A 35 1.41 1.32 5.27
N SER A 36 0.61 0.28 5.06
CA SER A 36 0.90 -0.79 4.11
C SER A 36 -0.17 -0.86 3.04
N VAL A 37 0.24 -0.93 1.77
CA VAL A 37 -0.65 -1.09 0.63
C VAL A 37 -0.32 -2.41 -0.06
N VAL A 38 -1.33 -3.26 -0.23
CA VAL A 38 -1.23 -4.59 -0.83
C VAL A 38 -2.08 -4.62 -2.08
N PHE A 39 -1.52 -5.04 -3.21
CA PHE A 39 -2.21 -5.05 -4.50
C PHE A 39 -1.66 -6.11 -5.45
N THR A 40 -2.48 -6.52 -6.42
CA THR A 40 -2.06 -7.36 -7.55
C THR A 40 -1.63 -6.47 -8.72
N PHE A 41 -0.59 -6.85 -9.44
CA PHE A 41 -0.07 -6.09 -10.58
C PHE A 41 0.41 -7.01 -11.70
N GLU A 42 -0.07 -6.75 -12.92
CA GLU A 42 0.22 -7.58 -14.11
C GLU A 42 1.26 -6.93 -15.05
N GLY A 43 1.97 -5.90 -14.58
CA GLY A 43 2.97 -5.16 -15.36
C GLY A 43 2.44 -3.84 -15.96
N GLY A 44 3.36 -3.02 -16.47
CA GLY A 44 3.06 -1.67 -17.01
C GLY A 44 3.43 -0.54 -16.05
N HIS A 45 2.69 0.58 -16.13
CA HIS A 45 2.85 1.70 -15.20
C HIS A 45 1.84 1.56 -14.05
N LEU A 46 2.32 1.64 -12.81
CA LEU A 46 1.48 1.59 -11.62
C LEU A 46 1.68 2.86 -10.80
N HIS A 47 0.60 3.62 -10.64
CA HIS A 47 0.56 4.78 -9.77
C HIS A 47 -0.35 4.47 -8.57
N VAL A 48 0.22 4.47 -7.36
CA VAL A 48 -0.53 4.27 -6.10
C VAL A 48 -0.20 5.43 -5.17
N PRO A 49 -0.94 6.55 -5.26
CA PRO A 49 -0.71 7.70 -4.41
C PRO A 49 -1.08 7.43 -2.96
N LEU A 50 -0.43 8.16 -2.06
CA LEU A 50 -0.79 8.23 -0.66
C LEU A 50 -1.06 9.70 -0.31
N LEU A 51 -2.33 10.04 -0.06
CA LEU A 51 -2.71 11.31 0.53
C LEU A 51 -2.66 11.16 2.04
N LEU A 52 -1.75 11.89 2.67
CA LEU A 52 -1.36 11.63 4.06
C LEU A 52 -1.65 12.86 4.94
N SER A 53 -2.32 12.62 6.06
CA SER A 53 -2.40 13.52 7.21
C SER A 53 -1.98 12.76 8.48
N ALA A 54 -1.71 13.47 9.57
CA ALA A 54 -1.27 12.86 10.82
C ALA A 54 -2.26 11.81 11.38
N TYR A 55 -3.55 11.93 11.07
CA TYR A 55 -4.63 11.11 11.64
C TYR A 55 -5.51 10.41 10.59
N GLY A 56 -5.12 10.46 9.32
CA GLY A 56 -5.91 9.87 8.24
C GLY A 56 -5.08 9.76 6.97
N TYR A 57 -5.37 8.74 6.18
CA TYR A 57 -4.78 8.61 4.85
C TYR A 57 -5.78 8.05 3.86
N THR A 58 -5.55 8.34 2.59
CA THR A 58 -6.30 7.76 1.48
C THR A 58 -5.30 7.26 0.44
N THR A 59 -5.61 6.13 -0.17
CA THR A 59 -4.86 5.60 -1.32
C THR A 59 -5.82 5.10 -2.38
N TYR A 60 -5.36 5.06 -3.63
CA TYR A 60 -6.15 4.62 -4.78
C TYR A 60 -5.22 4.19 -5.91
N LYS A 61 -5.75 3.45 -6.90
CA LYS A 61 -5.03 3.19 -8.15
C LYS A 61 -5.19 4.40 -9.07
N GLY A 62 -4.10 5.13 -9.30
CA GLY A 62 -4.04 6.18 -10.30
C GLY A 62 -3.90 5.62 -11.72
N ILE A 63 -4.22 6.48 -12.70
CA ILE A 63 -3.92 6.25 -14.12
C ILE A 63 -2.51 6.71 -14.45
#